data_AF-A0A355FLR2-F1
#
_entry.id   AF-A0A355FLR2-F1
#
_cell.length_a   1.000
_cell.length_b   1.000
_cell.length_c   1.000
_cell.angle_alpha   90.00
_cell.angle_beta   90.00
_cell.angle_gamma   90.00
#
_symmetry.space_group_name_H-M   'P 1'
#
loop_
_entity.id
_entity.type
_entity.pdbx_description
1 polymer ?
#
loop_
_entity_poly.entity_id
_entity_poly.type
_entity_poly.pdbx_seq_one_letter_code
_entity_poly.pdbx_strand_id
1 'polypeptide(L)'
;QTAEKAFVATEDPEIYHADFEGSGQTISYRDDEEKLTISGGFRLLTDEDELVGEEICFDLRQKTFDAWRGELPLEMYFEFEEKDKADGEKTEQ
;
A
#
# COMPACT_ATOMS: atom_id res chain seq x y z
N GLN A 1 2.20 24.24 -21.92
CA GLN A 1 2.19 22.78 -22.06
C GLN A 1 3.01 22.23 -20.91
N THR A 2 2.37 21.59 -19.94
CA THR A 2 3.09 20.94 -18.83
C THR A 2 3.76 19.70 -19.44
N ALA A 3 5.06 19.51 -19.20
CA ALA A 3 5.75 18.33 -19.68
C ALA A 3 5.14 17.10 -18.99
N GLU A 4 4.65 16.14 -19.77
CA GLU A 4 4.20 14.84 -19.28
C GLU A 4 5.35 14.20 -18.48
N LYS A 5 5.06 13.80 -17.24
CA LYS A 5 6.05 13.16 -16.37
C LYS A 5 5.83 11.65 -16.41
N ALA A 6 6.80 10.92 -16.94
CA ALA A 6 6.81 9.47 -16.84
C ALA A 6 8.16 9.02 -16.26
N PHE A 7 8.14 8.04 -15.37
CA PHE A 7 9.36 7.42 -14.88
C PHE A 7 9.16 5.92 -14.64
N VAL A 8 10.28 5.22 -14.66
CA VAL A 8 10.40 3.83 -14.25
C VAL A 8 11.63 3.74 -13.36
N ALA A 9 11.46 3.21 -12.16
CA ALA A 9 12.53 2.92 -11.21
C ALA A 9 12.64 1.40 -11.06
N THR A 10 13.87 0.89 -11.00
CA THR A 10 14.24 -0.52 -10.89
C THR A 10 15.38 -0.68 -9.88
N GLU A 11 15.77 -1.92 -9.55
CA GLU A 11 16.83 -2.23 -8.57
C GLU A 11 16.43 -1.85 -7.13
N ASP A 12 15.40 -2.52 -6.61
CA ASP A 12 14.82 -2.29 -5.28
C ASP A 12 14.36 -0.84 -5.03
N PRO A 13 13.51 -0.26 -5.91
CA PRO A 13 12.95 1.06 -5.73
C PRO A 13 11.98 1.15 -4.55
N GLU A 14 11.95 2.33 -3.94
CA GLU A 14 11.06 2.68 -2.83
C GLU A 14 10.28 3.97 -3.15
N ILE A 15 9.05 4.05 -2.65
CA ILE A 15 8.22 5.25 -2.68
C ILE A 15 7.68 5.57 -1.30
N TYR A 16 7.78 6.85 -0.92
CA TYR A 16 7.30 7.37 0.35
C TYR A 16 6.19 8.38 0.08
N HIS A 17 4.99 8.05 0.54
CA HIS A 17 3.83 8.94 0.56
C HIS A 17 3.46 9.25 2.02
N ALA A 18 2.66 10.30 2.23
CA ALA A 18 2.20 10.66 3.57
C ALA A 18 1.33 9.57 4.24
N ASP A 19 0.71 8.72 3.43
CA ASP A 19 -0.25 7.70 3.87
C ASP A 19 0.29 6.27 3.75
N PHE A 20 1.42 6.07 3.04
CA PHE A 20 1.99 4.75 2.82
C PHE A 20 3.46 4.79 2.39
N GLU A 21 4.14 3.68 2.60
CA GLU A 21 5.44 3.36 2.01
C GLU A 21 5.27 2.15 1.08
N GLY A 22 5.89 2.19 -0.11
CA GLY A 22 5.76 1.15 -1.12
C GLY A 22 7.11 0.70 -1.66
N SER A 23 7.24 -0.59 -1.92
CA SER A 23 8.43 -1.17 -2.55
C SER A 23 8.06 -2.34 -3.46
N GLY A 24 8.93 -2.63 -4.43
CA GLY A 24 8.85 -3.79 -5.31
C GLY A 24 10.02 -3.82 -6.28
N GLN A 25 10.03 -4.73 -7.27
CA GLN A 25 11.13 -4.77 -8.25
C GLN A 25 11.10 -3.60 -9.23
N THR A 26 9.91 -3.07 -9.51
CA THR A 26 9.73 -1.95 -10.42
C THR A 26 8.62 -1.04 -9.92
N ILE A 27 8.87 0.28 -9.94
CA ILE A 27 7.86 1.31 -9.72
C ILE A 27 7.79 2.16 -10.99
N SER A 28 6.59 2.32 -11.55
CA SER A 28 6.37 3.16 -12.72
C SER A 28 5.25 4.16 -12.50
N TYR A 29 5.43 5.36 -13.04
CA TYR A 29 4.41 6.40 -13.06
C TYR A 29 4.18 6.89 -14.49
N ARG A 30 2.90 7.08 -14.84
CA ARG A 30 2.46 7.64 -16.11
C ARG A 30 1.45 8.77 -15.87
N ASP A 31 1.85 10.00 -16.21
CA ASP A 31 1.03 11.20 -16.00
C ASP A 31 -0.19 11.29 -16.94
N ASP A 32 -0.08 10.78 -18.16
CA ASP A 32 -1.18 10.74 -19.14
C ASP A 32 -2.31 9.80 -18.68
N GLU A 33 -1.94 8.69 -18.05
CA GLU A 33 -2.85 7.73 -17.44
C GLU A 33 -3.23 8.10 -15.99
N GLU A 34 -2.45 8.96 -15.32
CA GLU A 34 -2.50 9.23 -13.88
C GLU A 34 -2.43 7.93 -13.06
N LYS A 35 -1.47 7.07 -13.41
CA LYS A 35 -1.29 5.76 -12.79
C LYS A 35 0.10 5.59 -12.19
N LEU A 36 0.12 5.00 -11.00
CA LEU A 36 1.32 4.51 -10.33
C LEU A 36 1.20 2.98 -10.21
N THR A 37 2.20 2.24 -10.66
CA THR A 37 2.20 0.77 -10.60
C THR A 37 3.47 0.29 -9.93
N ILE A 38 3.32 -0.65 -9.00
CA ILE A 38 4.41 -1.39 -8.36
C ILE A 38 4.28 -2.86 -8.77
N SER A 39 5.31 -3.42 -9.40
CA SER A 39 5.29 -4.78 -9.97
C SER A 39 6.52 -5.59 -9.55
N GLY A 40 6.42 -6.92 -9.74
CA GLY A 40 7.49 -7.88 -9.45
C GLY A 40 7.56 -8.28 -7.97
N GLY A 41 6.41 -8.28 -7.30
CA GLY A 41 6.29 -8.45 -5.85
C GLY A 41 6.27 -7.09 -5.18
N PHE A 42 5.09 -6.65 -4.72
CA PHE A 42 4.95 -5.41 -3.97
C PHE A 42 4.83 -5.68 -2.47
N ARG A 43 5.35 -4.75 -1.69
CA ARG A 43 5.06 -4.59 -0.26
C ARG A 43 4.63 -3.16 -0.04
N LEU A 44 3.43 -2.98 0.50
CA LEU A 44 2.83 -1.69 0.83
C LEU A 44 2.60 -1.64 2.34
N LEU A 45 3.21 -0.67 3.02
CA LEU A 45 3.05 -0.44 4.44
C LEU A 45 2.23 0.83 4.64
N THR A 46 1.16 0.75 5.41
CA THR A 46 0.42 1.90 5.94
C THR A 46 0.72 2.04 7.43
N ASP A 47 0.12 3.02 8.10
CA ASP A 47 0.30 3.21 9.55
C ASP A 47 -0.20 2.00 10.37
N GLU A 48 -1.18 1.25 9.86
CA GLU A 48 -1.85 0.15 10.59
C GLU A 48 -1.66 -1.23 9.94
N ASP A 49 -1.42 -1.26 8.62
CA ASP A 49 -1.53 -2.47 7.82
C ASP A 49 -0.33 -2.68 6.90
N GLU A 50 -0.09 -3.95 6.57
CA GLU A 50 0.82 -4.35 5.51
C GLU A 50 0.07 -5.17 4.45
N LEU A 51 0.17 -4.74 3.19
CA LEU A 51 -0.36 -5.45 2.03
C LEU A 51 0.78 -5.98 1.16
N VAL A 52 0.71 -7.26 0.80
CA VAL A 52 1.72 -7.94 -0.02
C VAL A 52 1.06 -8.67 -1.19
N GLY A 53 1.64 -8.55 -2.37
CA GLY A 53 1.16 -9.21 -3.58
C GLY A 53 2.19 -9.17 -4.72
N GLU A 54 1.76 -9.51 -5.94
CA GLU A 54 2.64 -9.51 -7.12
C GLU A 54 2.67 -8.15 -7.82
N GLU A 55 1.53 -7.49 -7.90
CA GLU A 55 1.40 -6.17 -8.51
C GLU A 55 0.29 -5.36 -7.85
N ILE A 56 0.46 -4.04 -7.77
CA ILE A 56 -0.57 -3.08 -7.37
C ILE A 56 -0.54 -1.88 -8.31
N CYS A 57 -1.72 -1.43 -8.73
CA CYS A 57 -1.89 -0.23 -9.56
C CYS A 57 -2.82 0.76 -8.86
N PHE A 58 -2.32 1.97 -8.65
CA PHE A 58 -3.09 3.10 -8.14
C PHE A 58 -3.59 3.93 -9.33
N ASP A 59 -4.91 4.08 -9.44
CA ASP A 59 -5.54 5.05 -10.32
C ASP A 59 -5.75 6.35 -9.52
N LEU A 60 -4.91 7.35 -9.79
CA LEU A 60 -4.90 8.60 -9.03
C LEU A 60 -6.08 9.51 -9.39
N ARG A 61 -6.70 9.31 -10.57
CA ARG A 61 -7.93 10.03 -10.97
C ARG A 61 -9.11 9.55 -10.14
N GLN A 62 -9.26 8.23 -10.03
CA GLN A 62 -10.38 7.60 -9.35
C GLN A 62 -10.15 7.48 -7.85
N LYS A 63 -8.91 7.64 -7.38
CA LYS A 63 -8.49 7.40 -5.99
C LYS A 63 -8.80 5.97 -5.55
N THR A 64 -8.56 5.03 -6.46
CA THR A 64 -8.74 3.60 -6.25
C THR A 64 -7.43 2.89 -6.51
N PHE A 65 -7.30 1.69 -5.96
CA PHE A 65 -6.22 0.79 -6.31
C PHE A 65 -6.78 -0.60 -6.57
N ASP A 66 -6.12 -1.29 -7.49
CA ASP A 66 -6.32 -2.71 -7.74
C ASP A 66 -5.01 -3.42 -7.41
N ALA A 67 -5.10 -4.50 -6.66
CA ALA A 67 -3.95 -5.31 -6.27
C ALA A 67 -4.19 -6.77 -6.66
N TRP A 68 -3.12 -7.46 -7.03
CA TRP A 68 -3.17 -8.83 -7.53
C TRP A 68 -2.01 -9.65 -6.99
N ARG A 69 -2.24 -10.96 -6.86
CA ARG A 69 -1.21 -11.95 -6.55
C ARG A 69 -1.33 -13.16 -7.47
N GLY A 70 -1.46 -12.88 -8.77
CA GLY A 70 -1.62 -13.91 -9.80
C GLY A 70 -2.82 -14.82 -9.52
N GLU A 71 -2.57 -16.12 -9.39
CA GLU A 71 -3.58 -17.13 -9.07
C GLU A 71 -3.85 -17.29 -7.56
N LEU A 72 -3.07 -16.62 -6.70
CA LEU A 72 -3.20 -16.70 -5.25
C LEU A 72 -4.01 -15.52 -4.68
N PRO A 73 -4.64 -15.68 -3.51
CA PRO A 73 -5.22 -14.57 -2.78
C PRO A 73 -4.15 -13.59 -2.29
N LEU A 74 -4.48 -12.29 -2.26
CA LEU A 74 -3.69 -11.25 -1.60
C LEU A 74 -3.50 -11.56 -0.12
N GLU A 75 -2.34 -11.18 0.43
CA GLU A 75 -2.05 -11.25 1.85
C GLU A 75 -2.12 -9.85 2.47
N MET A 76 -2.89 -9.73 3.55
CA MET A 76 -3.05 -8.49 4.30
C MET A 76 -2.81 -8.80 5.78
N TYR A 77 -1.92 -8.03 6.40
CA TYR A 77 -1.60 -8.11 7.82
C TYR A 77 -2.12 -6.85 8.48
N PHE A 78 -2.84 -7.02 9.60
CA PHE A 78 -3.41 -5.93 10.38
C PHE A 78 -2.74 -5.91 11.75
N GLU A 79 -2.33 -4.72 12.22
CA GLU A 79 -1.91 -4.53 13.60
C GLU A 79 -3.11 -4.08 14.45
N PHE A 80 -3.48 -4.88 15.45
CA PHE A 80 -4.53 -4.51 16.41
C PHE A 80 -3.90 -4.07 17.73
N GLU A 81 -4.09 -2.81 18.12
CA GLU A 81 -3.84 -2.40 19.51
C GLU A 81 -4.93 -2.98 20.42
N GLU A 82 -4.57 -3.98 21.23
CA GLU A 82 -5.43 -4.47 22.31
C GLU A 82 -5.63 -3.35 23.35
N LYS A 83 -6.79 -2.68 23.33
CA LYS A 83 -7.20 -1.85 24.46
C LYS A 83 -7.60 -2.76 25.61
N ASP A 84 -6.66 -2.99 26.53
CA ASP A 84 -6.94 -3.54 27.86
C ASP A 84 -8.08 -2.76 28.52
N LYS A 85 -9.30 -3.29 28.44
CA LYS A 85 -10.40 -2.86 29.31
C LYS A 85 -10.18 -3.48 30.68
N ALA A 86 -9.43 -2.80 31.54
CA ALA A 86 -9.57 -3.00 32.97
C ALA A 86 -10.90 -2.35 33.43
N ASP A 87 -12.01 -3.04 33.18
CA ASP A 87 -13.28 -2.76 33.87
C ASP A 87 -13.10 -3.18 35.33
N GLY A 88 -12.72 -2.20 36.17
CA GLY A 88 -12.71 -2.36 37.61
C GLY A 88 -14.13 -2.40 38.13
N GLU A 89 -14.76 -3.57 38.13
CA GLU A 89 -15.91 -3.88 38.98
C GLU A 89 -15.50 -3.65 40.44
N LYS A 90 -15.88 -2.49 41.01
CA LYS A 90 -15.93 -2.34 42.46
C LYS A 90 -17.16 -3.07 42.97
N THR A 91 -16.96 -4.29 43.47
CA THR A 91 -17.90 -4.96 44.37
C THR A 91 -18.17 -4.09 45.59
N GLU A 92 -19.46 -3.85 45.83
CA GLU A 92 -20.03 -3.28 47.06
C GLU A 92 -19.63 -4.12 48.30
N GLN A 93 -19.23 -3.43 49.38
CA GLN A 93 -19.45 -3.85 50.77
C GLN A 93 -19.78 -2.62 51.62
#